data_AF-A0A066VQQ4-F1
#
_entry.id   AF-A0A066VQQ4-F1
#
_cell.length_a   1.000
_cell.length_b   1.000
_cell.length_c   1.000
_cell.angle_alpha   90.00
_cell.angle_beta   90.00
_cell.angle_gamma   90.00
#
_symmetry.space_group_name_H-M   'P 1'
#
loop_
_entity.id
_entity.type
_entity.pdbx_description
1 polymer ?
#
loop_
_entity_poly.entity_id
_entity_poly.type
_entity_poly.pdbx_seq_one_letter_code
_entity_poly.pdbx_strand_id
1 'polypeptide(L)'
;KDLRNLTFAQALPTLTRLAQDETFLAALLQLKRDQDALEDELLAGRLKLTGERGEHLRGPGSALVQANAAAYDRKILKRWDELRSSQQKHLQELGVPCFFCSTHKADIARQERVMQLLGGLLE
;
A
#
# COMPACT_ATOMS: atom_id res chain seq x y z
N LYS A 1 -19.51 5.24 -17.46
CA LYS A 1 -18.25 5.79 -18.04
C LYS A 1 -17.12 4.90 -17.51
N ASP A 2 -16.30 4.28 -18.36
CA ASP A 2 -15.18 3.45 -17.87
C ASP A 2 -14.06 4.34 -17.37
N LEU A 3 -13.75 4.26 -16.07
CA LEU A 3 -12.72 5.04 -15.40
C LEU A 3 -11.35 4.35 -15.41
N ARG A 4 -11.28 3.07 -15.79
CA ARG A 4 -10.07 2.23 -15.67
C ARG A 4 -9.00 2.59 -16.71
N ASN A 5 -9.44 2.95 -17.91
CA ASN A 5 -8.58 3.17 -19.07
C ASN A 5 -8.35 4.65 -19.41
N LEU A 6 -8.65 5.55 -18.48
CA LEU A 6 -8.39 6.97 -18.68
C LEU A 6 -6.87 7.23 -18.71
N THR A 7 -6.45 8.15 -19.57
CA THR A 7 -5.11 8.71 -19.46
C THR A 7 -5.03 9.60 -18.22
N PHE A 8 -3.81 9.86 -17.74
CA PHE A 8 -3.61 10.74 -16.60
C PHE A 8 -4.25 12.13 -16.82
N ALA A 9 -4.09 12.71 -18.01
CA ALA A 9 -4.70 14.00 -18.36
C ALA A 9 -6.24 13.96 -18.31
N GLN A 10 -6.86 12.85 -18.70
CA GLN A 10 -8.31 12.66 -18.64
C GLN A 10 -8.82 12.40 -17.22
N ALA A 11 -7.97 11.85 -16.34
CA ALA A 11 -8.28 11.60 -14.94
C ALA A 11 -8.28 12.88 -14.08
N LEU A 12 -7.43 13.87 -14.42
CA LEU A 12 -7.23 15.09 -13.63
C LEU A 12 -8.53 15.80 -13.21
N PRO A 13 -9.51 16.08 -14.08
CA PRO A 13 -10.74 16.76 -13.65
C PRO A 13 -11.53 15.98 -12.60
N THR A 14 -11.49 14.65 -12.67
CA THR A 14 -12.16 13.78 -11.69
C THR A 14 -11.39 13.79 -10.37
N LEU A 15 -10.05 13.76 -10.43
CA LEU A 15 -9.20 13.84 -9.24
C LEU A 15 -9.35 15.18 -8.52
N THR A 16 -9.39 16.29 -9.25
CA THR A 16 -9.63 17.62 -8.67
C THR A 16 -10.98 17.71 -7.97
N ARG A 17 -12.03 17.08 -8.53
CA ARG A 17 -13.35 17.01 -7.89
C ARG A 17 -13.32 16.16 -6.61
N LEU A 18 -12.67 15.00 -6.65
CA LEU A 18 -12.50 14.13 -5.48
C LEU A 18 -11.68 14.81 -4.37
N ALA A 19 -10.69 15.63 -4.74
CA ALA A 19 -9.90 16.42 -3.80
C ALA A 19 -10.72 17.44 -2.99
N GLN A 20 -11.90 17.82 -3.47
CA GLN A 20 -12.80 18.76 -2.79
C GLN A 20 -13.88 18.04 -1.97
N ASP A 21 -13.92 16.70 -2.01
CA ASP A 21 -14.91 15.88 -1.31
C ASP A 21 -14.35 15.41 0.03
N GLU A 22 -14.86 15.97 1.13
CA GLU A 22 -14.44 15.65 2.49
C GLU A 22 -14.66 14.17 2.85
N THR A 23 -15.71 13.54 2.29
CA THR A 23 -15.99 12.12 2.54
C THR A 23 -14.93 11.24 1.89
N PHE A 24 -14.53 11.60 0.66
CA PHE A 24 -13.43 10.94 -0.03
C PHE A 24 -12.10 11.12 0.71
N LEU A 25 -11.78 12.34 1.15
CA LEU A 25 -10.54 12.60 1.90
C LEU A 25 -10.50 11.83 3.22
N ALA A 26 -11.62 11.74 3.94
CA ALA A 26 -11.72 10.93 5.16
C ALA A 26 -11.49 9.44 4.88
N ALA A 27 -12.06 8.90 3.80
CA ALA A 27 -11.83 7.52 3.39
C ALA A 27 -10.37 7.26 2.99
N LEU A 28 -9.74 8.19 2.27
CA LEU A 28 -8.34 8.10 1.89
C LEU A 28 -7.40 8.16 3.10
N LEU A 29 -7.71 9.02 4.08
CA LEU A 29 -6.98 9.08 5.35
C LEU A 29 -7.13 7.78 6.15
N GLN A 30 -8.32 7.16 6.14
CA GLN A 30 -8.52 5.87 6.79
C GLN A 30 -7.69 4.77 6.12
N LEU A 31 -7.66 4.71 4.77
CA LEU A 31 -6.80 3.78 4.05
C LEU A 31 -5.32 3.94 4.42
N LYS A 32 -4.86 5.19 4.59
CA LYS A 32 -3.50 5.46 5.05
C LYS A 32 -3.27 4.96 6.47
N ARG A 33 -4.18 5.26 7.40
CA ARG A 33 -4.07 4.80 8.80
C ARG A 33 -4.04 3.27 8.90
N ASP A 34 -4.86 2.59 8.11
CA ASP A 34 -4.89 1.13 8.07
C ASP A 34 -3.57 0.56 7.54
N GLN A 35 -2.96 1.23 6.54
CA GLN A 35 -1.64 0.90 6.04
C GLN A 35 -0.56 1.14 7.11
N ASP A 36 -0.51 2.32 7.71
CA ASP A 36 0.47 2.68 8.73
C ASP A 36 0.40 1.70 9.93
N ALA A 37 -0.81 1.34 10.37
CA ALA A 37 -1.02 0.37 11.44
C ALA A 37 -0.53 -1.05 11.07
N LEU A 38 -0.74 -1.47 9.82
CA LEU A 38 -0.21 -2.75 9.34
C LEU A 38 1.32 -2.73 9.29
N GLU A 39 1.92 -1.64 8.79
CA GLU A 39 3.37 -1.48 8.73
C GLU A 39 3.99 -1.56 10.12
N ASP A 40 3.42 -0.87 11.10
CA ASP A 40 3.84 -0.92 12.51
C ASP A 40 3.76 -2.34 13.10
N GLU A 41 2.64 -3.05 12.87
CA GLU A 41 2.45 -4.42 13.32
C GLU A 41 3.51 -5.37 12.73
N LEU A 42 3.72 -5.27 11.42
CA LEU A 42 4.66 -6.12 10.70
C LEU A 42 6.11 -5.81 11.09
N LEU A 43 6.46 -4.53 11.23
CA LEU A 43 7.78 -4.10 11.68
C LEU A 43 8.05 -4.59 13.09
N ALA A 44 7.13 -4.37 14.04
CA ALA A 44 7.29 -4.85 15.41
C ALA A 44 7.49 -6.38 15.47
N GLY A 45 6.73 -7.15 14.67
CA GLY A 45 6.91 -8.60 14.59
C GLY A 45 8.27 -9.00 14.00
N ARG A 46 8.77 -8.25 13.01
CA ARG A 46 10.09 -8.49 12.42
C ARG A 46 11.23 -8.17 13.40
N LEU A 47 11.15 -7.04 14.10
CA LEU A 47 12.13 -6.63 15.10
C LEU A 47 12.19 -7.61 16.28
N LYS A 48 11.06 -8.21 16.69
CA LYS A 48 11.08 -9.30 17.69
C LYS A 48 11.91 -10.50 17.26
N LEU A 49 11.97 -10.79 15.97
CA LEU A 49 12.77 -11.90 15.43
C LEU A 49 14.23 -11.51 15.28
N THR A 50 14.51 -10.38 14.64
CA THR A 50 15.87 -10.00 14.25
C THR A 50 16.64 -9.24 15.33
N GLY A 51 15.92 -8.66 16.29
CA GLY A 51 16.43 -7.56 17.11
C GLY A 51 16.40 -6.24 16.34
N GLU A 52 16.55 -5.12 17.05
CA GLU A 52 16.43 -3.78 16.47
C GLU A 52 17.55 -3.49 15.45
N ARG A 53 18.72 -4.07 15.66
CA ARG A 53 19.92 -3.89 14.83
C ARG A 53 20.38 -5.18 14.16
N GLY A 54 19.55 -6.23 14.19
CA GLY A 54 19.91 -7.54 13.65
C GLY A 54 20.82 -8.34 14.59
N GLU A 55 20.84 -8.03 15.88
CA GLU A 55 21.64 -8.73 16.88
C GLU A 55 21.35 -10.24 16.93
N HIS A 56 20.09 -10.66 16.72
CA HIS A 56 19.71 -12.07 16.73
C HIS A 56 20.12 -12.81 15.45
N LEU A 57 20.54 -12.09 14.41
CA LEU A 57 20.99 -12.67 13.15
C LEU A 57 22.48 -13.08 13.19
N ARG A 58 23.18 -12.83 14.30
CA ARG A 58 24.61 -13.09 14.47
C ARG A 58 24.84 -14.10 15.61
N GLY A 59 25.87 -14.95 15.46
CA GLY A 59 26.30 -15.88 16.51
C GLY A 59 25.70 -17.30 16.42
N PRO A 60 25.97 -18.15 17.42
CA PRO A 60 25.47 -19.53 17.46
C PRO A 60 23.93 -19.56 17.49
N GLY A 61 23.31 -20.37 16.63
CA GLY A 61 21.84 -20.43 16.50
C GLY A 61 21.21 -19.40 15.54
N SER A 62 22.01 -18.48 14.97
CA SER A 62 21.54 -17.49 13.98
C SER A 62 20.89 -18.09 12.74
N ALA A 63 21.28 -19.30 12.33
CA ALA A 63 20.68 -19.97 11.17
C ALA A 63 19.17 -20.20 11.34
N LEU A 64 18.72 -20.56 12.56
CA LEU A 64 17.30 -20.73 12.87
C LEU A 64 16.57 -19.39 12.86
N VAL A 65 17.19 -18.33 13.41
CA VAL A 65 16.63 -16.98 13.40
C VAL A 65 16.50 -16.46 11.96
N GLN A 66 17.51 -16.66 11.12
CA GLN A 66 17.49 -16.28 9.70
C GLN A 66 16.38 -17.02 8.94
N ALA A 67 16.20 -18.33 9.19
CA ALA A 67 15.11 -19.10 8.59
C ALA A 67 13.73 -18.56 9.02
N ASN A 68 13.56 -18.27 10.32
CA ASN A 68 12.31 -17.70 10.84
C ASN A 68 12.03 -16.29 10.30
N ALA A 69 13.05 -15.44 10.22
CA ALA A 69 12.95 -14.10 9.63
C ALA A 69 12.58 -14.20 8.14
N ALA A 70 13.21 -15.08 7.37
CA ALA A 70 12.86 -15.30 5.97
C ALA A 70 11.43 -15.82 5.78
N ALA A 71 10.96 -16.71 6.66
CA ALA A 71 9.57 -17.18 6.65
C ALA A 71 8.60 -16.04 6.98
N TYR A 72 8.96 -15.18 7.94
CA TYR A 72 8.19 -14.00 8.30
C TYR A 72 8.15 -12.97 7.16
N ASP A 73 9.26 -12.75 6.47
CA ASP A 73 9.34 -11.85 5.31
C ASP A 73 8.39 -12.28 4.18
N ARG A 74 8.27 -13.59 3.93
CA ARG A 74 7.26 -14.12 2.99
C ARG A 74 5.83 -13.84 3.44
N LYS A 75 5.56 -13.90 4.76
CA LYS A 75 4.25 -13.56 5.33
C LYS A 75 3.95 -12.06 5.19
N ILE A 76 4.95 -11.20 5.40
CA ILE A 76 4.85 -9.75 5.16
C ILE A 76 4.44 -9.50 3.72
N LEU A 77 5.18 -10.05 2.75
CA LEU A 77 4.88 -9.87 1.32
C LEU A 77 3.45 -10.29 0.97
N LYS A 78 2.99 -11.43 1.50
CA LYS A 78 1.61 -11.89 1.29
C LYS A 78 0.59 -10.89 1.86
N ARG A 79 0.75 -10.43 3.10
CA ARG A 79 -0.17 -9.45 3.72
C ARG A 79 -0.14 -8.11 2.98
N TRP A 80 1.02 -7.73 2.44
CA TRP A 80 1.17 -6.53 1.62
C TRP A 80 0.40 -6.65 0.29
N ASP A 81 0.49 -7.78 -0.39
CA ASP A 81 -0.27 -8.06 -1.62
C ASP A 81 -1.78 -8.05 -1.37
N GLU A 82 -2.23 -8.59 -0.22
CA GLU A 82 -3.62 -8.55 0.22
C GLU A 82 -4.09 -7.12 0.51
N LEU A 83 -3.31 -6.34 1.28
CA LEU A 83 -3.62 -4.93 1.58
C LEU A 83 -3.73 -4.13 0.29
N ARG A 84 -2.74 -4.27 -0.61
CA ARG A 84 -2.72 -3.57 -1.89
C ARG A 84 -3.94 -3.90 -2.75
N SER A 85 -4.32 -5.17 -2.81
CA SER A 85 -5.50 -5.60 -3.58
C SER A 85 -6.79 -5.01 -2.99
N SER A 86 -6.88 -4.95 -1.66
CA SER A 86 -8.00 -4.31 -0.95
C SER A 86 -8.05 -2.80 -1.23
N GLN A 87 -6.92 -2.10 -1.13
CA GLN A 87 -6.81 -0.67 -1.45
C GLN A 87 -7.19 -0.38 -2.90
N GLN A 88 -6.69 -1.15 -3.88
CA GLN A 88 -7.05 -0.99 -5.29
C GLN A 88 -8.56 -1.15 -5.51
N LYS A 89 -9.19 -2.12 -4.83
CA LYS A 89 -10.64 -2.33 -4.90
C LYS A 89 -11.40 -1.17 -4.27
N HIS A 90 -10.99 -0.72 -3.09
CA HIS A 90 -11.67 0.37 -2.39
C HIS A 90 -11.56 1.69 -3.15
N LEU A 91 -10.39 2.02 -3.70
CA LEU A 91 -10.20 3.21 -4.55
C LEU A 91 -11.02 3.13 -5.84
N GLN A 92 -11.19 1.93 -6.41
CA GLN A 92 -12.10 1.72 -7.53
C GLN A 92 -13.56 1.97 -7.13
N GLU A 93 -14.00 1.51 -5.96
CA GLU A 93 -15.35 1.74 -5.41
C GLU A 93 -15.61 3.23 -5.11
N LEU A 94 -14.60 3.95 -4.63
CA LEU A 94 -14.62 5.41 -4.45
C LEU A 94 -14.60 6.19 -5.77
N GLY A 95 -14.53 5.49 -6.91
CA GLY A 95 -14.58 6.10 -8.24
C GLY A 95 -13.28 6.81 -8.63
N VAL A 96 -12.15 6.45 -8.03
CA VAL A 96 -10.84 6.99 -8.40
C VAL A 96 -10.47 6.50 -9.81
N PRO A 97 -10.17 7.39 -10.75
CA PRO A 97 -9.73 7.01 -12.09
C PRO A 97 -8.49 6.13 -12.08
N CYS A 98 -8.37 5.26 -13.08
CA CYS A 98 -7.22 4.37 -13.28
C CYS A 98 -7.05 3.27 -12.22
N PHE A 99 -7.87 3.22 -11.15
CA PHE A 99 -7.83 2.16 -10.16
C PHE A 99 -8.69 0.97 -10.55
N PHE A 100 -8.05 -0.19 -10.50
CA PHE A 100 -8.65 -1.52 -10.58
C PHE A 100 -7.63 -2.53 -10.05
N CYS A 101 -8.10 -3.70 -9.61
CA CYS A 101 -7.19 -4.78 -9.22
C CYS A 101 -6.36 -5.20 -10.44
N SER A 102 -5.06 -4.90 -10.41
CA SER A 102 -4.10 -5.28 -11.46
C SER A 102 -2.73 -5.53 -10.88
N THR A 103 -2.05 -6.53 -11.43
CA THR A 103 -0.65 -6.87 -11.16
C THR A 103 0.27 -6.47 -12.31
N HIS A 104 -0.27 -5.89 -13.39
CA HIS A 104 0.53 -5.47 -14.54
C HIS A 104 1.32 -4.19 -14.24
N LYS A 105 2.63 -4.20 -14.53
CA LYS A 105 3.53 -3.09 -14.24
C LYS A 105 3.07 -1.74 -14.81
N ALA A 106 2.50 -1.74 -16.02
CA ALA A 106 2.04 -0.50 -16.66
C ALA A 106 0.81 0.12 -15.95
N ASP A 107 -0.11 -0.73 -15.47
CA ASP A 107 -1.29 -0.28 -14.72
C ASP A 107 -0.89 0.22 -13.34
N ILE A 108 0.03 -0.51 -12.69
CA ILE A 108 0.62 -0.14 -11.41
C ILE A 108 1.28 1.24 -11.49
N ALA A 109 2.11 1.48 -12.50
CA ALA A 109 2.79 2.77 -12.67
C ALA A 109 1.79 3.92 -12.88
N ARG A 110 0.66 3.65 -13.56
CA ARG A 110 -0.41 4.64 -13.72
C ARG A 110 -1.13 4.93 -12.41
N GLN A 111 -1.47 3.89 -11.65
CA GLN A 111 -2.10 4.01 -10.34
C GLN A 111 -1.20 4.75 -9.34
N GLU A 112 0.11 4.45 -9.36
CA GLU A 112 1.11 5.12 -8.53
C GLU A 112 1.17 6.62 -8.81
N ARG A 113 1.14 7.03 -10.08
CA ARG A 113 1.10 8.45 -10.46
C ARG A 113 -0.16 9.15 -9.96
N VAL A 114 -1.30 8.46 -9.93
CA VAL A 114 -2.53 8.99 -9.33
C VAL A 114 -2.43 9.05 -7.80
N MET A 115 -1.87 8.02 -7.15
CA MET A 115 -1.62 8.03 -5.71
C MET A 115 -0.69 9.16 -5.27
N GLN A 116 0.36 9.47 -6.04
CA GLN A 116 1.28 10.56 -5.70
C GLN A 116 0.56 11.91 -5.66
N LEU A 117 -0.39 12.15 -6.58
CA LEU A 117 -1.23 13.34 -6.53
C LEU A 117 -2.15 13.33 -5.31
N LEU A 118 -2.81 12.20 -5.04
CA LEU A 118 -3.74 12.07 -3.92
C LEU A 118 -3.03 12.19 -2.56
N GLY A 119 -1.80 11.66 -2.45
CA GLY A 119 -0.96 11.76 -1.27
C GLY A 119 -0.54 13.20 -0.99
N GLY A 120 -0.15 13.96 -2.03
CA GLY A 120 0.15 15.38 -1.90
C GLY A 120 -1.05 16.27 -1.53
N LEU A 121 -2.27 15.73 -1.50
CA LEU A 121 -3.47 16.42 -1.00
C LEU A 121 -3.74 16.12 0.49
N LEU A 122 -3.10 15.10 1.07
CA LEU A 122 -3.21 14.72 2.48
C LEU A 122 -2.08 15.30 3.35
N GLU A 123 -1.02 15.82 2.75
CA GLU A 123 0.08 16.57 3.41
C GLU A 123 -0.31 18.04 3.65
#